data_AF-A0A0M9VL36-F1
#
_entry.id   AF-A0A0M9VL36-F1
#
_cell.length_a   1.000
_cell.length_b   1.000
_cell.length_c   1.000
_cell.angle_alpha   90.00
_cell.angle_beta   90.00
_cell.angle_gamma   90.00
#
_symmetry.space_group_name_H-M   'P 1'
#
loop_
_entity.id
_entity.type
_entity.pdbx_description
1 polymer ?
#
loop_
_entity_poly.entity_id
_entity_poly.type
_entity_poly.pdbx_seq_one_letter_code
_entity_poly.pdbx_strand_id
1 'polypeptide(L)'
;MGGQVWGGGVIVLVSVLLWLVYLLPSWHSRRQFDAAERNAVRLNQALRVLAETSETPDEVRVELNTRTALAQQKLARRALAERESAALEQARIDLERARDARAAARRSPEARQARARRRTRLVATVVALAGAGVAVWGGVTVVLTGAQLLLWTGVGVALVGLLVLQRMSRVGARAAARAQRLIAAEGAAVVREAGAAELQDVELVTAERRWQPRDLPRPLTASAGSRAAAMLDAEAAREALRRAAREESLRERVEADAPPSIGAARAARESEFARMGHVDDAEIEAHVRRLLERRASGQ
;
A
#
# COMPACT_ATOMS: atom_id res chain seq x y z
N MET A 1 43.68 -45.02 -23.51
CA MET A 1 42.82 -43.82 -23.63
C MET A 1 41.69 -43.89 -22.59
N GLY A 2 41.99 -43.66 -21.30
CA GLY A 2 41.11 -44.08 -20.19
C GLY A 2 40.74 -43.02 -19.13
N GLY A 3 40.96 -41.72 -19.38
CA GLY A 3 40.79 -40.68 -18.35
C GLY A 3 39.53 -39.82 -18.44
N GLN A 4 38.82 -39.79 -19.58
CA GLN A 4 37.90 -38.69 -19.88
C GLN A 4 36.42 -38.94 -19.48
N VAL A 5 36.04 -40.20 -19.27
CA VAL A 5 34.64 -40.56 -19.00
C VAL A 5 34.25 -40.36 -17.52
N TRP A 6 35.23 -40.48 -16.61
CA TRP A 6 35.04 -40.20 -15.17
C TRP A 6 34.86 -38.70 -14.88
N GLY A 7 35.54 -37.84 -15.64
CA GLY A 7 35.42 -36.39 -15.50
C GLY A 7 34.05 -35.87 -15.94
N GLY A 8 33.53 -36.32 -17.08
CA GLY A 8 32.31 -35.75 -17.67
C GLY A 8 31.06 -35.91 -16.79
N GLY A 9 30.81 -37.10 -16.25
CA GLY A 9 29.64 -37.35 -15.39
C GLY A 9 29.70 -36.60 -14.06
N VAL A 10 30.88 -36.56 -13.44
CA VAL A 10 31.12 -35.80 -12.21
C VAL A 10 30.97 -34.30 -12.47
N ILE A 11 31.47 -33.79 -13.59
CA ILE A 11 31.33 -32.38 -13.98
C ILE A 11 29.86 -32.01 -14.18
N VAL A 12 29.05 -32.87 -14.81
CA VAL A 12 27.61 -32.60 -14.98
C VAL A 12 26.87 -32.63 -13.64
N LEU A 13 27.17 -33.59 -12.77
CA LEU A 13 26.54 -33.68 -11.45
C LEU A 13 26.92 -32.49 -10.56
N VAL A 14 28.20 -32.12 -10.55
CA VAL A 14 28.69 -30.91 -9.88
C VAL A 14 28.04 -29.67 -10.48
N SER A 15 27.92 -29.56 -11.81
CA SER A 15 27.28 -28.41 -12.46
C SER A 15 25.80 -28.26 -12.11
N VAL A 16 25.04 -29.36 -12.08
CA VAL A 16 23.63 -29.35 -11.67
C VAL A 16 23.50 -29.01 -10.19
N LEU A 17 24.34 -29.59 -9.34
CA LEU A 17 24.33 -29.31 -7.90
C LEU A 17 24.68 -27.84 -7.62
N LEU A 18 25.69 -27.31 -8.33
CA LEU A 18 26.09 -25.91 -8.26
C LEU A 18 24.98 -24.99 -8.77
N TRP A 19 24.30 -25.37 -9.87
CA TRP A 19 23.15 -24.63 -10.38
C TRP A 19 21.99 -24.62 -9.40
N LEU A 20 21.72 -25.74 -8.71
CA LEU A 20 20.67 -25.88 -7.71
C LEU A 20 20.99 -25.06 -6.45
N VAL A 21 22.25 -25.09 -6.00
CA VAL A 21 22.79 -24.25 -4.92
C VAL A 21 22.72 -22.76 -5.29
N TYR A 22 22.89 -22.41 -6.56
CA TYR A 22 22.75 -21.02 -7.02
C TYR A 22 21.29 -20.58 -7.13
N LEU A 23 20.41 -21.44 -7.66
CA LEU A 23 19.04 -21.07 -8.00
C LEU A 23 18.08 -21.12 -6.81
N LEU A 24 18.20 -22.11 -5.91
CA LEU A 24 17.34 -22.22 -4.72
C LEU A 24 17.36 -20.96 -3.84
N PRO A 25 18.55 -20.42 -3.46
CA PRO A 25 18.64 -19.22 -2.63
C PRO A 25 18.10 -17.99 -3.36
N SER A 26 18.35 -17.86 -4.67
CA SER A 26 17.87 -16.71 -5.45
C SER A 26 16.35 -16.61 -5.50
N TRP A 27 15.66 -17.75 -5.42
CA TRP A 27 14.20 -17.81 -5.40
C TRP A 27 13.63 -17.63 -4.00
N HIS A 28 14.38 -18.06 -2.99
CA HIS A 28 14.06 -17.83 -1.59
C HIS A 28 14.24 -16.36 -1.19
N SER A 29 15.33 -15.71 -1.64
CA SER A 29 15.61 -14.31 -1.35
C SER A 29 14.54 -13.39 -1.93
N ARG A 30 14.12 -13.60 -3.20
CA ARG A 30 12.99 -12.90 -3.83
C ARG A 30 11.69 -12.92 -3.02
N ARG A 31 11.41 -13.99 -2.27
CA ARG A 31 10.23 -14.08 -1.39
C ARG A 31 10.42 -13.47 -0.02
N GLN A 32 11.67 -13.42 0.46
CA GLN A 32 12.00 -12.78 1.73
C GLN A 32 12.04 -11.26 1.59
N PHE A 33 12.36 -10.70 0.42
CA PHE A 33 12.27 -9.27 0.16
C PHE A 33 10.84 -8.74 0.41
N ASP A 34 9.81 -9.43 -0.09
CA ASP A 34 8.39 -9.07 0.15
C ASP A 34 7.97 -9.11 1.63
N ALA A 35 8.67 -9.89 2.47
CA ALA A 35 8.41 -10.01 3.90
C ALA A 35 9.24 -8.99 4.71
N ALA A 36 10.48 -8.74 4.29
CA ALA A 36 11.40 -7.79 4.89
C ALA A 36 10.92 -6.35 4.67
N GLU A 37 10.40 -6.01 3.48
CA GLU A 37 9.81 -4.69 3.20
C GLU A 37 8.67 -4.36 4.17
N ARG A 38 7.79 -5.32 4.44
CA ARG A 38 6.67 -5.13 5.38
C ARG A 38 7.13 -5.00 6.83
N ASN A 39 8.26 -5.61 7.20
CA ASN A 39 8.84 -5.47 8.53
C ASN A 39 9.55 -4.12 8.71
N ALA A 40 10.25 -3.65 7.65
CA ALA A 40 10.90 -2.34 7.64
C ALA A 40 9.88 -1.19 7.73
N VAL A 41 8.73 -1.30 7.03
CA VAL A 41 7.65 -0.30 7.12
C VAL A 41 7.08 -0.21 8.54
N ARG A 42 6.87 -1.35 9.22
CA ARG A 42 6.38 -1.38 10.61
C ARG A 42 7.37 -0.80 11.59
N LEU A 43 8.66 -1.06 11.41
CA LEU A 43 9.71 -0.52 12.27
C LEU A 43 9.83 1.00 12.12
N ASN A 44 9.82 1.50 10.88
CA ASN A 44 9.83 2.94 10.62
C ASN A 44 8.56 3.62 11.15
N GLN A 45 7.41 2.97 11.05
CA GLN A 45 6.16 3.49 11.62
C GLN A 45 6.17 3.46 13.14
N ALA A 46 6.76 2.43 13.76
CA ALA A 46 6.93 2.38 15.21
C ALA A 46 7.91 3.45 15.71
N LEU A 47 9.03 3.67 15.02
CA LEU A 47 9.99 4.74 15.36
C LEU A 47 9.38 6.13 15.18
N ARG A 48 8.57 6.32 14.13
CA ARG A 48 7.83 7.56 13.88
C ARG A 48 6.85 7.85 15.02
N VAL A 49 6.09 6.84 15.45
CA VAL A 49 5.13 6.97 16.56
C VAL A 49 5.84 7.18 17.89
N LEU A 50 6.98 6.52 18.14
CA LEU A 50 7.81 6.78 19.34
C LEU A 50 8.42 8.20 19.34
N ALA A 51 8.81 8.71 18.18
CA ALA A 51 9.28 10.10 18.06
C ALA A 51 8.13 11.09 18.28
N GLU A 52 6.95 10.83 17.71
CA GLU A 52 5.74 11.65 17.88
C GLU A 52 5.16 11.59 19.31
N THR A 53 5.52 10.58 20.12
CA THR A 53 5.14 10.49 21.55
C THR A 53 6.19 11.04 22.52
N SER A 54 7.34 11.53 22.02
CA SER A 54 8.39 12.13 22.86
C SER A 54 8.33 13.66 22.94
N GLU A 55 7.40 14.29 22.24
CA GLU A 55 7.13 15.73 22.35
C GLU A 55 6.33 15.99 23.63
N THR A 56 7.04 16.44 24.67
CA THR A 56 6.57 16.72 26.02
C THR A 56 5.47 17.79 26.04
N PRO A 57 4.34 17.57 26.75
CA PRO A 57 3.33 18.61 26.88
C PRO A 57 3.81 19.68 27.88
N ASP A 58 3.85 20.93 27.39
CA ASP A 58 4.15 22.12 28.15
C ASP A 58 3.33 22.21 29.44
N GLU A 59 4.02 22.12 30.56
CA GLU A 59 3.55 22.64 31.83
C GLU A 59 3.38 24.17 31.74
N VAL A 60 2.60 24.74 32.65
CA VAL A 60 2.39 26.19 32.86
C VAL A 60 1.19 26.82 32.13
N ARG A 61 -0.02 26.51 32.63
CA ARG A 61 -1.08 27.49 32.96
C ARG A 61 -2.30 26.84 33.64
N VAL A 62 -2.13 26.30 34.86
CA VAL A 62 -3.26 25.69 35.61
C VAL A 62 -3.22 26.05 37.10
N GLU A 63 -2.92 27.30 37.46
CA GLU A 63 -2.99 27.70 38.88
C GLU A 63 -4.32 28.38 39.25
N LEU A 64 -5.21 28.67 38.28
CA LEU A 64 -6.53 29.26 38.54
C LEU A 64 -7.73 28.37 38.13
N ASN A 65 -7.49 27.17 37.61
CA ASN A 65 -8.53 26.30 37.02
C ASN A 65 -8.64 24.93 37.69
N THR A 66 -8.04 24.72 38.87
CA THR A 66 -7.79 23.37 39.42
C THR A 66 -9.07 22.59 39.76
N ARG A 67 -10.12 23.23 40.27
CA ARG A 67 -11.37 22.52 40.61
C ARG A 67 -12.23 22.20 39.40
N THR A 68 -12.31 23.11 38.43
CA THR A 68 -13.08 22.95 37.18
C THR A 68 -12.34 22.09 36.15
N ALA A 69 -11.01 22.18 36.08
CA ALA A 69 -10.18 21.33 35.22
C ALA A 69 -10.18 19.87 35.68
N LEU A 70 -10.22 19.58 36.98
CA LEU A 70 -10.33 18.19 37.47
C LEU A 70 -11.68 17.56 37.11
N ALA A 71 -12.77 18.34 37.14
CA ALA A 71 -14.09 17.86 36.71
C ALA A 71 -14.15 17.60 35.20
N GLN A 72 -13.61 18.52 34.38
CA GLN A 72 -13.50 18.36 32.92
C GLN A 72 -12.54 17.23 32.54
N GLN A 73 -11.43 17.06 33.25
CA GLN A 73 -10.48 15.97 33.06
C GLN A 73 -11.12 14.62 33.40
N LYS A 74 -11.97 14.55 34.44
CA LYS A 74 -12.69 13.32 34.80
C LYS A 74 -13.74 12.96 33.74
N LEU A 75 -14.42 13.94 33.16
CA LEU A 75 -15.35 13.72 32.05
C LEU A 75 -14.62 13.31 30.76
N ALA A 76 -13.49 13.96 30.43
CA ALA A 76 -12.65 13.59 29.30
C ALA A 76 -12.08 12.17 29.44
N ARG A 77 -11.60 11.78 30.63
CA ARG A 77 -11.13 10.42 30.91
C ARG A 77 -12.24 9.37 30.77
N ARG A 78 -13.47 9.69 31.20
CA ARG A 78 -14.64 8.80 31.01
C ARG A 78 -14.98 8.64 29.53
N ALA A 79 -15.01 9.74 28.78
CA ALA A 79 -15.28 9.71 27.34
C ALA A 79 -14.19 8.97 26.55
N LEU A 80 -12.92 9.09 26.97
CA LEU A 80 -11.81 8.30 26.39
C LEU A 80 -11.95 6.81 26.71
N ALA A 81 -12.25 6.46 27.97
CA ALA A 81 -12.45 5.07 28.36
C ALA A 81 -13.63 4.41 27.63
N GLU A 82 -14.73 5.15 27.40
CA GLU A 82 -15.88 4.69 26.60
C GLU A 82 -15.54 4.50 25.12
N ARG A 83 -14.68 5.37 24.56
CA ARG A 83 -14.20 5.20 23.18
C ARG A 83 -13.24 4.02 23.05
N GLU A 84 -12.37 3.82 24.02
CA GLU A 84 -11.47 2.68 24.05
C GLU A 84 -12.24 1.36 24.18
N SER A 85 -13.26 1.29 25.05
CA SER A 85 -14.10 0.09 25.15
C SER A 85 -14.86 -0.18 23.84
N ALA A 86 -15.45 0.85 23.21
CA ALA A 86 -16.12 0.72 21.92
C ALA A 86 -15.16 0.29 20.80
N ALA A 87 -13.93 0.81 20.77
CA ALA A 87 -12.91 0.41 19.80
C ALA A 87 -12.47 -1.05 20.00
N LEU A 88 -12.32 -1.49 21.25
CA LEU A 88 -12.00 -2.89 21.57
C LEU A 88 -13.12 -3.84 21.17
N GLU A 89 -14.39 -3.46 21.36
CA GLU A 89 -15.54 -4.24 20.90
C GLU A 89 -15.60 -4.34 19.38
N GLN A 90 -15.39 -3.22 18.66
CA GLN A 90 -15.32 -3.22 17.20
C GLN A 90 -14.17 -4.11 16.69
N ALA A 91 -12.99 -4.01 17.31
CA ALA A 91 -11.86 -4.85 16.96
C ALA A 91 -12.15 -6.35 17.20
N ARG A 92 -12.87 -6.71 18.27
CA ARG A 92 -13.31 -8.09 18.51
C ARG A 92 -14.27 -8.58 17.44
N ILE A 93 -15.27 -7.78 17.08
CA ILE A 93 -16.24 -8.11 16.03
C ILE A 93 -15.52 -8.29 14.68
N ASP A 94 -14.56 -7.42 14.35
CA ASP A 94 -13.80 -7.54 13.11
C ASP A 94 -12.89 -8.77 13.08
N LEU A 95 -12.31 -9.14 14.22
CA LEU A 95 -11.55 -10.38 14.35
C LEU A 95 -12.45 -11.61 14.20
N GLU A 96 -13.67 -11.59 14.73
CA GLU A 96 -14.67 -12.64 14.56
C GLU A 96 -15.12 -12.75 13.09
N ARG A 97 -15.49 -11.63 12.46
CA ARG A 97 -15.80 -11.58 11.02
C ARG A 97 -14.63 -12.08 10.17
N ALA A 98 -13.39 -11.72 10.51
CA ALA A 98 -12.21 -12.21 9.80
C ALA A 98 -11.97 -13.71 10.02
N ARG A 99 -12.27 -14.25 11.21
CA ARG A 99 -12.22 -15.68 11.50
C ARG A 99 -13.30 -16.43 10.73
N ASP A 100 -14.52 -15.89 10.67
CA ASP A 100 -15.64 -16.48 9.94
C ASP A 100 -15.43 -16.42 8.43
N ALA A 101 -14.93 -15.30 7.90
CA ALA A 101 -14.51 -15.19 6.51
C ALA A 101 -13.39 -16.18 6.18
N ARG A 102 -12.42 -16.37 7.08
CA ARG A 102 -11.37 -17.40 6.93
C ARG A 102 -11.93 -18.82 7.03
N ALA A 103 -12.91 -19.07 7.89
CA ALA A 103 -13.56 -20.37 8.02
C ALA A 103 -14.41 -20.69 6.79
N ALA A 104 -15.18 -19.72 6.29
CA ALA A 104 -15.93 -19.79 5.04
C ALA A 104 -14.99 -19.99 3.84
N ALA A 105 -13.89 -19.24 3.75
CA ALA A 105 -12.86 -19.43 2.72
C ALA A 105 -12.18 -20.80 2.83
N ARG A 106 -11.99 -21.35 4.04
CA ARG A 106 -11.48 -22.71 4.26
C ARG A 106 -12.51 -23.80 3.94
N ARG A 107 -13.81 -23.52 4.05
CA ARG A 107 -14.91 -24.41 3.67
C ARG A 107 -15.18 -24.35 2.15
N SER A 108 -14.77 -23.27 1.47
CA SER A 108 -14.86 -23.20 0.01
C SER A 108 -14.07 -24.35 -0.65
N PRO A 109 -14.73 -25.16 -1.49
CA PRO A 109 -14.09 -26.33 -2.12
C PRO A 109 -12.97 -25.93 -3.10
N GLU A 110 -13.02 -24.71 -3.64
CA GLU A 110 -12.08 -24.21 -4.64
C GLU A 110 -10.69 -23.88 -4.06
N ALA A 111 -10.64 -23.29 -2.85
CA ALA A 111 -9.37 -22.99 -2.18
C ALA A 111 -8.65 -24.27 -1.71
N ARG A 112 -9.41 -25.31 -1.35
CA ARG A 112 -8.86 -26.64 -1.02
C ARG A 112 -8.25 -27.30 -2.26
N GLN A 113 -8.96 -27.26 -3.39
CA GLN A 113 -8.44 -27.80 -4.65
C GLN A 113 -7.21 -27.04 -5.15
N ALA A 114 -7.16 -25.71 -5.03
CA ALA A 114 -6.00 -24.91 -5.44
C ALA A 114 -4.74 -25.21 -4.59
N ARG A 115 -4.89 -25.40 -3.28
CA ARG A 115 -3.78 -25.74 -2.38
C ARG A 115 -3.32 -27.19 -2.54
N ALA A 116 -4.25 -28.13 -2.72
CA ALA A 116 -3.93 -29.51 -3.04
C ALA A 116 -3.13 -29.60 -4.35
N ARG A 117 -3.55 -28.89 -5.40
CA ARG A 117 -2.85 -28.85 -6.70
C ARG A 117 -1.42 -28.28 -6.60
N ARG A 118 -1.19 -27.31 -5.71
CA ARG A 118 0.15 -26.74 -5.48
C ARG A 118 1.07 -27.72 -4.74
N ARG A 119 0.55 -28.42 -3.72
CA ARG A 119 1.31 -29.44 -2.98
C ARG A 119 1.63 -30.66 -3.84
N THR A 120 0.67 -31.15 -4.62
CA THR A 120 0.91 -32.26 -5.56
C THR A 120 1.90 -31.89 -6.64
N ARG A 121 1.91 -30.64 -7.12
CA ARG A 121 2.89 -30.17 -8.10
C ARG A 121 4.31 -30.16 -7.52
N LEU A 122 4.50 -29.70 -6.28
CA LEU A 122 5.80 -29.72 -5.60
C LEU A 122 6.31 -31.15 -5.37
N VAL A 123 5.44 -32.03 -4.87
CA VAL A 123 5.79 -33.44 -4.67
C VAL A 123 6.15 -34.11 -6.00
N ALA A 124 5.35 -33.89 -7.05
CA ALA A 124 5.62 -34.46 -8.36
C ALA A 124 6.92 -33.91 -8.99
N THR A 125 7.25 -32.63 -8.78
CA THR A 125 8.56 -32.10 -9.23
C THR A 125 9.73 -32.69 -8.46
N VAL A 126 9.59 -32.88 -7.14
CA VAL A 126 10.65 -33.48 -6.31
C VAL A 126 10.86 -34.94 -6.70
N VAL A 127 9.78 -35.70 -6.91
CA VAL A 127 9.85 -37.11 -7.36
C VAL A 127 10.44 -37.21 -8.77
N ALA A 128 10.08 -36.32 -9.70
CA ALA A 128 10.66 -36.32 -11.04
C ALA A 128 12.17 -36.01 -11.03
N LEU A 129 12.60 -35.06 -10.20
CA LEU A 129 14.02 -34.73 -10.01
C LEU A 129 14.78 -35.88 -9.35
N ALA A 130 14.20 -36.51 -8.33
CA ALA A 130 14.78 -37.70 -7.69
C ALA A 130 14.91 -38.87 -8.68
N GLY A 131 13.89 -39.13 -9.49
CA GLY A 131 13.92 -40.15 -10.54
C GLY A 131 14.97 -39.88 -11.61
N ALA A 132 15.13 -38.62 -12.03
CA ALA A 132 16.20 -38.24 -12.95
C ALA A 132 17.60 -38.44 -12.33
N GLY A 133 17.77 -38.12 -11.05
CA GLY A 133 19.02 -38.39 -10.32
C GLY A 133 19.34 -39.88 -10.25
N VAL A 134 18.35 -40.72 -9.96
CA VAL A 134 18.49 -42.18 -9.97
C VAL A 134 18.79 -42.73 -11.37
N ALA A 135 18.19 -42.17 -12.43
CA ALA A 135 18.49 -42.56 -13.81
C ALA A 135 19.93 -42.23 -14.22
N VAL A 136 20.42 -41.04 -13.83
CA VAL A 136 21.81 -40.64 -14.08
C VAL A 136 22.79 -41.54 -13.30
N TRP A 137 22.48 -41.83 -12.03
CA TRP A 137 23.25 -42.77 -11.21
C TRP A 137 23.24 -44.20 -11.79
N GLY A 138 22.08 -44.66 -12.25
CA GLY A 138 21.89 -45.93 -12.97
C GLY A 138 22.76 -46.02 -14.22
N GLY A 139 22.83 -44.93 -15.00
CA GLY A 139 23.78 -44.73 -16.12
C GLY A 139 25.21 -45.08 -15.77
N VAL A 140 25.70 -44.52 -14.67
CA VAL A 140 27.07 -44.76 -14.19
C VAL A 140 27.24 -46.23 -13.77
N THR A 141 26.26 -46.83 -13.11
CA THR A 141 26.34 -48.25 -12.69
C THR A 141 26.34 -49.22 -13.87
N VAL A 142 25.58 -48.96 -14.94
CA VAL A 142 25.54 -49.80 -16.15
C VAL A 142 26.88 -49.83 -16.85
N VAL A 143 27.57 -48.70 -16.93
CA VAL A 143 28.89 -48.60 -17.56
C VAL A 143 29.95 -49.38 -16.76
N LEU A 144 29.80 -49.49 -15.44
CA LEU A 144 30.75 -50.16 -14.55
C LEU A 144 30.46 -51.65 -14.31
N THR A 145 29.19 -52.07 -14.37
CA THR A 145 28.77 -53.43 -13.96
C THR A 145 27.95 -54.18 -15.00
N GLY A 146 27.54 -53.53 -16.10
CA GLY A 146 26.69 -54.13 -17.15
C GLY A 146 25.23 -54.35 -16.74
N ALA A 147 24.82 -53.99 -15.52
CA ALA A 147 23.48 -54.25 -15.00
C ALA A 147 22.44 -53.24 -15.50
N GLN A 148 21.89 -53.47 -16.69
CA GLN A 148 20.95 -52.56 -17.39
C GLN A 148 19.62 -52.29 -16.66
N LEU A 149 19.23 -53.14 -15.70
CA LEU A 149 17.92 -53.07 -15.04
C LEU A 149 17.73 -51.79 -14.21
N LEU A 150 18.78 -51.25 -13.58
CA LEU A 150 18.70 -50.03 -12.77
C LEU A 150 18.52 -48.75 -13.62
N LEU A 151 19.00 -48.77 -14.86
CA LEU A 151 18.82 -47.67 -15.80
C LEU A 151 17.39 -47.61 -16.33
N TRP A 152 16.84 -48.76 -16.71
CA TRP A 152 15.47 -48.86 -17.19
C TRP A 152 14.44 -48.49 -16.12
N THR A 153 14.68 -48.82 -14.85
CA THR A 153 13.80 -48.41 -13.75
C THR A 153 13.86 -46.90 -13.49
N GLY A 154 15.06 -46.30 -13.49
CA GLY A 154 15.22 -44.84 -13.34
C GLY A 154 14.59 -44.06 -14.49
N VAL A 155 14.81 -44.47 -15.74
CA VAL A 155 14.20 -43.88 -16.94
C VAL A 155 12.68 -44.04 -16.92
N GLY A 156 12.18 -45.22 -16.54
CA GLY A 156 10.76 -45.49 -16.41
C GLY A 156 10.09 -44.57 -15.38
N VAL A 157 10.69 -44.42 -14.20
CA VAL A 157 10.17 -43.53 -13.14
C VAL A 157 10.21 -42.05 -13.57
N ALA A 158 11.28 -41.61 -14.25
CA ALA A 158 11.38 -40.25 -14.76
C ALA A 158 10.33 -39.94 -15.84
N LEU A 159 10.10 -40.88 -16.76
CA LEU A 159 9.08 -40.75 -17.81
C LEU A 159 7.67 -40.73 -17.21
N VAL A 160 7.37 -41.60 -16.26
CA VAL A 160 6.08 -41.59 -15.55
C VAL A 160 5.87 -40.27 -14.79
N GLY A 161 6.90 -39.77 -14.10
CA GLY A 161 6.87 -38.47 -13.42
C GLY A 161 6.60 -37.31 -14.37
N LEU A 162 7.26 -37.29 -15.53
CA LEU A 162 7.07 -36.27 -16.56
C LEU A 162 5.66 -36.33 -17.17
N LEU A 163 5.15 -37.53 -17.42
CA LEU A 163 3.82 -37.76 -18.01
C LEU A 163 2.70 -37.34 -17.06
N VAL A 164 2.85 -37.58 -15.76
CA VAL A 164 1.95 -37.06 -14.72
C VAL A 164 2.00 -35.53 -14.68
N LEU A 165 3.19 -34.92 -14.75
CA LEU A 165 3.35 -33.46 -14.82
C LEU A 165 2.67 -32.86 -16.07
N GLN A 166 2.80 -33.51 -17.22
CA GLN A 166 2.21 -33.09 -18.49
C GLN A 166 0.68 -33.25 -18.49
N ARG A 167 0.15 -34.33 -17.91
CA ARG A 167 -1.30 -34.49 -17.69
C ARG A 167 -1.84 -33.42 -16.74
N MET A 168 -1.14 -33.13 -15.65
CA MET A 168 -1.54 -32.08 -14.72
C MET A 168 -1.43 -30.68 -15.31
N SER A 169 -0.42 -30.38 -16.13
CA SER A 169 -0.30 -29.10 -16.81
C SER A 169 -1.42 -28.90 -17.84
N ARG A 170 -1.78 -29.96 -18.59
CA ARG A 170 -2.92 -29.93 -19.51
C ARG A 170 -4.26 -29.78 -18.79
N VAL A 171 -4.46 -30.45 -17.66
CA VAL A 171 -5.68 -30.30 -16.84
C VAL A 171 -5.73 -28.91 -16.19
N GLY A 172 -4.59 -28.38 -15.74
CA GLY A 172 -4.45 -27.02 -15.23
C GLY A 172 -4.77 -25.96 -16.29
N ALA A 173 -4.24 -26.13 -17.51
CA ALA A 173 -4.52 -25.25 -18.64
C ALA A 173 -6.01 -25.32 -19.05
N ARG A 174 -6.62 -26.51 -19.06
CA ARG A 174 -8.05 -26.67 -19.34
C ARG A 174 -8.94 -26.09 -18.26
N ALA A 175 -8.56 -26.22 -16.99
CA ALA A 175 -9.28 -25.61 -15.87
C ALA A 175 -9.17 -24.09 -15.90
N ALA A 176 -7.99 -23.54 -16.20
CA ALA A 176 -7.78 -22.11 -16.40
C ALA A 176 -8.60 -21.58 -17.59
N ALA A 177 -8.62 -22.30 -18.71
CA ALA A 177 -9.44 -21.96 -19.88
C ALA A 177 -10.95 -22.01 -19.57
N ARG A 178 -11.43 -22.96 -18.77
CA ARG A 178 -12.83 -23.00 -18.31
C ARG A 178 -13.16 -21.83 -17.39
N ALA A 179 -12.30 -21.50 -16.43
CA ALA A 179 -12.48 -20.34 -15.55
C ALA A 179 -12.54 -19.03 -16.36
N GLN A 180 -11.65 -18.88 -17.34
CA GLN A 180 -11.69 -17.74 -18.27
C GLN A 180 -12.98 -17.69 -19.09
N ARG A 181 -13.50 -18.85 -19.55
CA ARG A 181 -14.78 -18.91 -20.26
C ARG A 181 -15.98 -18.56 -19.38
N LEU A 182 -15.97 -18.92 -18.10
CA LEU A 182 -17.02 -18.54 -17.16
C LEU A 182 -17.02 -17.03 -16.91
N ILE A 183 -15.84 -16.44 -16.67
CA ILE A 183 -15.69 -14.98 -16.54
C ILE A 183 -16.12 -14.25 -17.83
N ALA A 184 -15.75 -14.79 -18.99
CA ALA A 184 -16.16 -14.23 -20.27
C ALA A 184 -17.67 -14.41 -20.54
N ALA A 185 -18.27 -15.52 -20.10
CA ALA A 185 -19.70 -15.76 -20.21
C ALA A 185 -20.51 -14.87 -19.26
N GLU A 186 -20.00 -14.62 -18.05
CA GLU A 186 -20.59 -13.69 -17.09
C GLU A 186 -20.49 -12.24 -17.61
N GLY A 187 -19.35 -11.84 -18.16
CA GLY A 187 -19.20 -10.56 -18.86
C GLY A 187 -20.13 -10.45 -20.09
N ALA A 188 -20.30 -11.53 -20.85
CA ALA A 188 -21.22 -11.57 -21.98
C ALA A 188 -22.70 -11.57 -21.56
N ALA A 189 -23.02 -12.15 -20.41
CA ALA A 189 -24.37 -12.12 -19.82
C ALA A 189 -24.73 -10.70 -19.35
N VAL A 190 -23.81 -10.00 -18.68
CA VAL A 190 -23.99 -8.59 -18.30
C VAL A 190 -24.20 -7.70 -19.53
N VAL A 191 -23.47 -7.95 -20.63
CA VAL A 191 -23.68 -7.22 -21.90
C VAL A 191 -25.02 -7.60 -22.56
N ARG A 192 -25.46 -8.86 -22.47
CA ARG A 192 -26.77 -9.29 -22.99
C ARG A 192 -27.94 -8.72 -22.18
N GLU A 193 -27.80 -8.62 -20.86
CA GLU A 193 -28.82 -8.06 -19.98
C GLU A 193 -28.93 -6.54 -20.16
N ALA A 194 -27.78 -5.86 -20.39
CA ALA A 194 -27.77 -4.46 -20.83
C ALA A 194 -28.35 -4.26 -22.25
N GLY A 195 -28.28 -5.28 -23.12
CA GLY A 195 -28.89 -5.27 -24.45
C GLY A 195 -30.35 -5.77 -24.52
N ALA A 196 -30.85 -6.40 -23.46
CA ALA A 196 -32.21 -6.91 -23.33
C ALA A 196 -33.09 -6.02 -22.43
N ALA A 197 -32.53 -4.95 -21.84
CA ALA A 197 -33.32 -3.82 -21.42
C ALA A 197 -34.09 -3.32 -22.65
N GLU A 198 -35.40 -3.54 -22.61
CA GLU A 198 -36.40 -3.20 -23.61
C GLU A 198 -36.00 -1.90 -24.31
N LEU A 199 -35.51 -2.04 -25.55
CA LEU A 199 -35.18 -0.91 -26.39
C LEU A 199 -36.50 -0.17 -26.59
N GLN A 200 -36.67 0.92 -25.85
CA GLN A 200 -37.80 1.81 -26.02
C GLN A 200 -37.87 2.19 -27.50
N ASP A 201 -38.93 1.75 -28.18
CA ASP A 201 -39.21 2.04 -29.59
C ASP A 201 -39.46 3.54 -29.75
N VAL A 202 -38.39 4.30 -29.78
CA VAL A 202 -38.38 5.69 -30.21
C VAL A 202 -38.29 5.64 -31.72
N GLU A 203 -39.29 6.18 -32.43
CA GLU A 203 -39.21 6.42 -33.87
C GLU A 203 -37.98 7.29 -34.14
N LEU A 204 -36.90 6.64 -34.56
CA LEU A 204 -35.71 7.32 -35.03
C LEU A 204 -36.07 7.95 -36.36
N VAL A 205 -36.38 9.25 -36.35
CA VAL A 205 -36.35 10.10 -37.53
C VAL A 205 -35.09 9.72 -38.30
N THR A 206 -35.27 9.21 -39.53
CA THR A 206 -34.16 8.80 -40.40
C THR A 206 -33.39 10.04 -40.81
N ALA A 207 -32.51 10.52 -39.92
CA ALA A 207 -31.54 11.54 -40.23
C ALA A 207 -30.66 10.99 -41.36
N GLU A 208 -30.65 11.72 -42.48
CA GLU A 208 -29.81 11.42 -43.63
C GLU A 208 -28.41 11.03 -43.17
N ARG A 209 -28.04 9.78 -43.44
CA ARG A 209 -26.79 9.19 -42.96
C ARG A 209 -25.64 9.71 -43.83
N ARG A 210 -25.25 10.96 -43.57
CA ARG A 210 -24.10 11.61 -44.20
C ARG A 210 -22.82 10.96 -43.64
N TRP A 211 -21.87 10.62 -44.52
CA TRP A 211 -20.62 9.98 -44.11
C TRP A 211 -19.91 10.84 -43.05
N GLN A 212 -19.77 10.29 -41.85
CA GLN A 212 -19.00 10.91 -40.76
C GLN A 212 -17.67 10.16 -40.64
N PRO A 213 -16.53 10.88 -40.59
CA PRO A 213 -15.24 10.29 -40.33
C PRO A 213 -15.28 9.52 -39.02
N ARG A 214 -14.71 8.32 -39.02
CA ARG A 214 -14.67 7.48 -37.83
C ARG A 214 -13.57 7.99 -36.91
N ASP A 215 -13.94 8.48 -35.73
CA ASP A 215 -12.96 8.97 -34.76
C ASP A 215 -11.97 7.86 -34.39
N LEU A 216 -10.70 8.22 -34.32
CA LEU A 216 -9.65 7.31 -33.87
C LEU A 216 -9.93 6.89 -32.42
N PRO A 217 -9.58 5.65 -32.04
CA PRO A 217 -9.75 5.19 -30.67
C PRO A 217 -8.99 6.10 -29.71
N ARG A 218 -9.69 6.55 -28.66
CA ARG A 218 -9.10 7.43 -27.64
C ARG A 218 -7.88 6.74 -27.00
N PRO A 219 -6.80 7.50 -26.70
CA PRO A 219 -5.62 6.93 -26.06
C PRO A 219 -6.00 6.36 -24.69
N LEU A 220 -5.33 5.28 -24.28
CA LEU A 220 -5.65 4.57 -23.04
C LEU A 220 -5.52 5.49 -21.82
N THR A 221 -4.64 6.49 -21.83
CA THR A 221 -4.51 7.49 -20.76
C THR A 221 -5.77 8.36 -20.57
N ALA A 222 -6.58 8.54 -21.61
CA ALA A 222 -7.82 9.32 -21.58
C ALA A 222 -9.08 8.45 -21.50
N SER A 223 -8.94 7.12 -21.53
CA SER A 223 -10.05 6.19 -21.41
C SER A 223 -10.32 5.87 -19.93
N ALA A 224 -11.51 6.21 -19.45
CA ALA A 224 -11.93 5.93 -18.09
C ALA A 224 -11.89 4.41 -17.81
N GLY A 225 -11.25 4.01 -16.71
CA GLY A 225 -11.10 2.61 -16.32
C GLY A 225 -9.91 1.87 -16.95
N SER A 226 -9.11 2.52 -17.79
CA SER A 226 -7.86 1.93 -18.26
C SER A 226 -6.79 1.95 -17.15
N ARG A 227 -5.87 0.99 -17.16
CA ARG A 227 -4.73 0.97 -16.21
C ARG A 227 -3.82 2.18 -16.37
N ALA A 228 -3.69 2.72 -17.58
CA ALA A 228 -2.85 3.88 -17.84
C ALA A 228 -3.47 5.15 -17.24
N ALA A 229 -4.80 5.29 -17.33
CA ALA A 229 -5.53 6.39 -16.69
C ALA A 229 -5.39 6.31 -15.15
N ALA A 230 -5.59 5.12 -14.57
CA ALA A 230 -5.47 4.93 -13.12
C ALA A 230 -4.06 5.23 -12.56
N MET A 231 -3.00 5.00 -13.34
CA MET A 231 -1.64 5.37 -12.92
C MET A 231 -1.45 6.89 -12.90
N LEU A 232 -1.96 7.61 -13.92
CA LEU A 232 -1.90 9.07 -13.97
C LEU A 232 -2.74 9.71 -12.87
N ASP A 233 -3.93 9.18 -12.59
CA ASP A 233 -4.79 9.65 -11.49
C ASP A 233 -4.08 9.49 -10.13
N ALA A 234 -3.39 8.36 -9.92
CA ALA A 234 -2.62 8.12 -8.71
C ALA A 234 -1.40 9.06 -8.58
N GLU A 235 -0.74 9.39 -9.68
CA GLU A 235 0.34 10.38 -9.71
C GLU A 235 -0.18 11.80 -9.43
N ALA A 236 -1.28 12.20 -10.06
CA ALA A 236 -1.93 13.49 -9.84
C ALA A 236 -2.41 13.65 -8.39
N ALA A 237 -2.93 12.59 -7.76
CA ALA A 237 -3.31 12.59 -6.36
C ALA A 237 -2.09 12.80 -5.43
N ARG A 238 -0.94 12.16 -5.73
CA ARG A 238 0.31 12.37 -4.98
C ARG A 238 0.83 13.80 -5.13
N GLU A 239 0.75 14.38 -6.32
CA GLU A 239 1.13 15.76 -6.56
C GLU A 239 0.21 16.76 -5.87
N ALA A 240 -1.10 16.47 -5.82
CA ALA A 240 -2.06 17.28 -5.06
C ALA A 240 -1.71 17.31 -3.56
N LEU A 241 -1.37 16.15 -2.97
CA LEU A 241 -0.93 16.09 -1.56
C LEU A 241 0.36 16.90 -1.32
N ARG A 242 1.34 16.82 -2.23
CA ARG A 242 2.58 17.62 -2.12
C ARG A 242 2.31 19.12 -2.24
N ARG A 243 1.36 19.52 -3.11
CA ARG A 243 0.95 20.93 -3.25
C ARG A 243 0.25 21.42 -1.98
N ALA A 244 -0.72 20.65 -1.46
CA ALA A 244 -1.41 20.97 -0.22
C ALA A 244 -0.43 21.14 0.96
N ALA A 245 0.53 20.23 1.12
CA ALA A 245 1.56 20.33 2.17
C ALA A 245 2.44 21.59 2.02
N ARG A 246 2.78 21.99 0.79
CA ARG A 246 3.53 23.22 0.54
C ARG A 246 2.69 24.46 0.86
N GLU A 247 1.43 24.47 0.45
CA GLU A 247 0.50 25.56 0.76
C GLU A 247 0.29 25.71 2.26
N GLU A 248 0.17 24.62 3.00
CA GLU A 248 0.09 24.62 4.46
C GLU A 248 1.37 25.21 5.10
N SER A 249 2.54 24.75 4.67
CA SER A 249 3.82 25.32 5.15
C SER A 249 3.99 26.81 4.83
N LEU A 250 3.44 27.27 3.70
CA LEU A 250 3.44 28.69 3.34
C LEU A 250 2.47 29.47 4.23
N ARG A 251 1.30 28.91 4.54
CA ARG A 251 0.33 29.53 5.46
C ARG A 251 0.91 29.69 6.86
N GLU A 252 1.57 28.66 7.39
CA GLU A 252 2.24 28.73 8.70
C GLU A 252 3.29 29.84 8.74
N ARG A 253 4.10 29.99 7.68
CA ARG A 253 5.09 31.08 7.57
C ARG A 253 4.42 32.45 7.50
N VAL A 254 3.36 32.57 6.70
CA VAL A 254 2.60 33.83 6.57
C VAL A 254 1.94 34.20 7.90
N GLU A 255 1.45 33.24 8.68
CA GLU A 255 0.87 33.46 10.00
C GLU A 255 1.95 33.84 11.04
N ALA A 256 3.12 33.22 10.98
CA ALA A 256 4.26 33.56 11.85
C ALA A 256 4.81 34.96 11.56
N ASP A 257 4.91 35.34 10.27
CA ASP A 257 5.38 36.64 9.83
C ASP A 257 4.25 37.69 9.75
N ALA A 258 3.02 37.34 10.17
CA ALA A 258 1.88 38.23 10.09
C ALA A 258 2.09 39.45 10.99
N PRO A 259 1.94 40.67 10.46
CA PRO A 259 1.99 41.85 11.30
C PRO A 259 0.87 41.79 12.34
N PRO A 260 1.10 42.29 13.57
CA PRO A 260 0.11 42.25 14.62
C PRO A 260 -1.19 42.93 14.16
N SER A 261 -2.32 42.32 14.51
CA SER A 261 -3.63 42.89 14.17
C SER A 261 -3.76 44.31 14.70
N ILE A 262 -4.53 45.16 14.02
CA ILE A 262 -4.72 46.58 14.37
C ILE A 262 -5.15 46.74 15.85
N GLY A 263 -5.95 45.81 16.38
CA GLY A 263 -6.34 45.79 17.79
C GLY A 263 -5.17 45.50 18.73
N ALA A 264 -4.33 44.51 18.43
CA ALA A 264 -3.14 44.19 19.20
C ALA A 264 -2.10 45.33 19.15
N ALA A 265 -1.91 45.96 17.99
CA ALA A 265 -1.04 47.12 17.84
C ALA A 265 -1.54 48.34 18.65
N ARG A 266 -2.86 48.55 18.73
CA ARG A 266 -3.46 49.61 19.57
C ARG A 266 -3.24 49.37 21.06
N ALA A 267 -3.50 48.15 21.54
CA ALA A 267 -3.29 47.78 22.94
C ALA A 267 -1.80 47.85 23.34
N ALA A 268 -0.89 47.44 22.44
CA ALA A 268 0.54 47.56 22.67
C ALA A 268 0.97 49.04 22.83
N ARG A 269 0.49 49.94 21.94
CA ARG A 269 0.73 51.38 22.07
C ARG A 269 0.20 51.95 23.37
N GLU A 270 -1.02 51.59 23.76
CA GLU A 270 -1.63 52.05 25.02
C GLU A 270 -0.77 51.65 26.24
N SER A 271 -0.22 50.44 26.24
CA SER A 271 0.72 49.98 27.28
C SER A 271 2.09 50.68 27.26
N GLU A 272 2.53 51.15 26.10
CA GLU A 272 3.78 51.91 25.92
C GLU A 272 3.62 53.32 26.47
N PHE A 273 2.50 53.99 26.15
CA PHE A 273 2.16 55.30 26.71
C PHE A 273 1.89 55.23 28.22
N ALA A 274 1.28 54.15 28.71
CA ALA A 274 1.12 53.91 30.15
C ALA A 274 2.47 53.80 30.89
N ARG A 275 3.53 53.33 30.22
CA ARG A 275 4.90 53.25 30.76
C ARG A 275 5.64 54.58 30.74
N MET A 276 5.28 55.51 29.86
CA MET A 276 5.90 56.85 29.80
C MET A 276 5.37 57.83 30.85
N GLY A 277 4.42 57.41 31.69
CA GLY A 277 3.75 58.28 32.65
C GLY A 277 2.71 59.15 31.95
N HIS A 278 1.51 59.22 32.53
CA HIS A 278 0.44 60.04 31.98
C HIS A 278 0.84 61.52 32.12
N VAL A 279 1.16 62.18 31.00
CA VAL A 279 1.24 63.64 30.98
C VAL A 279 -0.20 64.14 31.03
N ASP A 280 -0.53 64.85 32.11
CA ASP A 280 -1.86 65.43 32.30
C ASP A 280 -2.07 66.57 31.30
N ASP A 281 -3.18 66.53 30.56
CA ASP A 281 -3.52 67.54 29.56
C ASP A 281 -3.59 68.95 30.18
N ALA A 282 -3.96 69.05 31.47
CA ALA A 282 -3.98 70.31 32.20
C ALA A 282 -2.58 70.91 32.39
N GLU A 283 -1.54 70.08 32.58
CA GLU A 283 -0.15 70.54 32.68
C GLU A 283 0.40 71.01 31.34
N ILE A 284 0.02 70.34 30.26
CA ILE A 284 0.36 70.73 28.88
C ILE A 284 -0.27 72.10 28.57
N GLU A 285 -1.56 72.28 28.85
CA GLU A 285 -2.24 73.55 28.64
C GLU A 285 -1.63 74.69 29.47
N ALA A 286 -1.28 74.43 30.73
CA ALA A 286 -0.61 75.40 31.58
C ALA A 286 0.81 75.74 31.08
N HIS A 287 1.54 74.78 30.51
CA HIS A 287 2.83 75.04 29.89
C HIS A 287 2.71 75.87 28.61
N VAL A 288 1.76 75.53 27.74
CA VAL A 288 1.47 76.27 26.51
C VAL A 288 1.05 77.70 26.82
N ARG A 289 0.18 77.91 27.82
CA ARG A 289 -0.26 79.24 28.24
C ARG A 289 0.92 80.10 28.72
N ARG A 290 1.80 79.54 29.56
CA ARG A 290 3.05 80.21 29.99
C ARG A 290 3.99 80.52 28.82
N LEU A 291 4.06 79.65 27.82
CA LEU A 291 4.90 79.85 26.64
C LEU A 291 4.37 80.98 25.75
N LEU A 292 3.05 81.07 25.60
CA LEU A 292 2.37 82.16 24.88
C LEU A 292 2.50 83.49 25.64
N GLU A 293 2.36 83.49 26.96
CA GLU A 293 2.54 84.67 27.80
C GLU A 293 3.97 85.23 27.72
N ARG A 294 5.01 84.38 27.81
CA ARG A 294 6.41 84.82 27.61
C ARG A 294 6.64 85.47 26.25
N ARG A 295 6.08 84.87 25.19
CA ARG A 295 6.20 85.38 23.83
C ARG A 295 5.47 86.71 23.64
N ALA A 296 4.35 86.90 24.34
CA ALA A 296 3.60 88.16 24.35
C ALA A 296 4.30 89.26 25.17
N SER A 297 5.05 88.90 26.22
CA SER A 297 5.82 89.84 27.04
C SER A 297 7.19 90.22 26.47
N GLY A 298 7.61 89.63 25.34
CA GLY A 298 8.85 90.01 24.63
C GLY A 298 10.16 89.61 25.33
N GLN A 299 10.14 88.58 26.18
CA GLN A 299 11.36 87.90 26.68
C GLN A 299 11.68 86.68 25.84
#